data_AF-V7AHQ5-F1
#
_entry.id   AF-V7AHQ5-F1
#
_cell.length_a   1.000
_cell.length_b   1.000
_cell.length_c   1.000
_cell.angle_alpha   90.00
_cell.angle_beta   90.00
_cell.angle_gamma   90.00
#
_symmetry.space_group_name_H-M   'P 1'
#
loop_
_entity.id
_entity.type
_entity.pdbx_description
1 polymer ?
#
loop_
_entity_poly.entity_id
_entity_poly.type
_entity_poly.pdbx_seq_one_letter_code
_entity_poly.pdbx_strand_id
1 'polypeptide(L)'
;MQAIRKHKFVNLLDEPGSADLSAYVDFASIRHSAEEASGEVSVHGPITQSQFLGSLGINFRVDALLQNCTEEQAEVLRTGYWRLVGDGEAPFWEGPDEGVPIGMGTRYQAMAIVNKNHGVPVPFQ
;
A
#
# COMPACT_ATOMS: atom_id res chain seq x y z
N MET A 1 -11.05 2.74 -13.59
CA MET A 1 -11.09 1.29 -13.83
C MET A 1 -9.97 0.93 -14.79
N GLN A 2 -9.28 -0.17 -14.57
CA GLN A 2 -8.10 -0.61 -15.30
C GLN A 2 -8.18 -2.12 -15.52
N ALA A 3 -7.60 -2.61 -16.62
CA ALA A 3 -7.44 -4.03 -16.90
C ALA A 3 -5.95 -4.41 -16.83
N ILE A 4 -5.61 -5.47 -16.11
CA ILE A 4 -4.24 -5.93 -15.92
C ILE A 4 -4.13 -7.38 -16.41
N ARG A 5 -3.16 -7.63 -17.29
CA ARG A 5 -2.85 -8.97 -17.80
C ARG A 5 -1.35 -9.13 -17.90
N LYS A 6 -0.80 -10.22 -17.34
CA LYS A 6 0.65 -10.50 -17.33
C LYS A 6 1.50 -9.30 -16.85
N HIS A 7 1.08 -8.67 -15.75
CA HIS A 7 1.74 -7.49 -15.15
C HIS A 7 1.81 -6.24 -16.05
N LYS A 8 0.96 -6.13 -17.08
CA LYS A 8 0.85 -4.94 -17.92
C LYS A 8 -0.58 -4.44 -17.97
N PHE A 9 -0.73 -3.11 -18.07
CA PHE A 9 -2.01 -2.50 -18.37
C PHE A 9 -2.42 -2.85 -19.80
N VAL A 10 -3.65 -3.33 -19.98
CA VAL A 10 -4.24 -3.63 -21.27
C VAL A 10 -5.50 -2.80 -21.47
N ASN A 11 -5.96 -2.70 -22.72
CA ASN A 11 -7.23 -2.05 -23.01
C ASN A 11 -8.37 -2.85 -22.37
N LEU A 12 -9.32 -2.17 -21.74
CA LEU A 12 -10.48 -2.77 -21.07
C LEU A 12 -11.31 -3.69 -21.97
N LEU A 13 -11.37 -3.38 -23.26
CA LEU A 13 -12.17 -4.13 -24.23
C LEU A 13 -11.33 -5.15 -25.02
N ASP A 14 -10.04 -5.28 -24.71
CA ASP A 14 -9.17 -6.28 -25.33
C ASP A 14 -9.41 -7.66 -24.68
N GLU A 15 -9.93 -8.60 -25.48
CA GLU A 15 -10.26 -9.97 -25.09
C GLU A 15 -10.97 -10.07 -23.72
N PRO A 16 -12.24 -9.62 -23.61
CA PRO A 16 -12.97 -9.59 -22.34
C PRO A 16 -12.99 -10.94 -21.62
N GLY A 17 -12.76 -10.91 -20.30
CA GLY A 17 -12.63 -12.10 -19.45
C GLY A 17 -11.21 -12.68 -19.37
N SER A 18 -10.26 -12.19 -20.18
CA SER A 18 -8.86 -12.64 -20.15
C SER A 18 -7.92 -11.79 -19.27
N ALA A 19 -8.41 -10.66 -18.75
CA ALA A 19 -7.67 -9.74 -17.91
C ALA A 19 -8.40 -9.50 -16.58
N ASP A 20 -7.63 -9.24 -15.52
CA ASP A 20 -8.19 -8.87 -14.23
C ASP A 20 -8.62 -7.39 -14.25
N LEU A 21 -9.81 -7.09 -13.71
CA LEU A 21 -10.37 -5.74 -13.68
C LEU A 21 -10.24 -5.16 -12.28
N SER A 22 -9.58 -4.01 -12.18
CA SER A 22 -9.39 -3.29 -10.93
C SER A 22 -9.80 -1.82 -11.04
N ALA A 23 -10.02 -1.16 -9.91
CA ALA A 23 -10.33 0.26 -9.84
C ALA A 23 -9.72 0.87 -8.58
N TYR A 24 -9.46 2.18 -8.62
CA TYR A 24 -9.14 2.92 -7.41
C TYR A 24 -10.34 2.94 -6.47
N VAL A 25 -10.06 2.76 -5.19
CA VAL A 25 -11.05 2.85 -4.13
C VAL A 25 -11.38 4.31 -3.86
N ASP A 26 -12.66 4.66 -3.87
CA ASP A 26 -13.14 5.97 -3.44
C ASP A 26 -13.33 5.98 -1.92
N PHE A 27 -12.28 6.35 -1.20
CA PHE A 27 -12.29 6.45 0.25
C PHE A 27 -13.23 7.55 0.78
N ALA A 28 -13.49 8.60 0.00
CA ALA A 28 -14.41 9.66 0.41
C ALA A 28 -15.85 9.14 0.45
N SER A 29 -16.24 8.36 -0.57
CA SER A 29 -17.53 7.68 -0.60
C SER A 29 -17.67 6.66 0.53
N ILE A 30 -16.64 5.85 0.81
CA ILE A 30 -16.66 4.90 1.94
C ILE A 30 -16.88 5.62 3.27
N ARG A 31 -16.15 6.72 3.51
CA ARG A 31 -16.33 7.55 4.72
C ARG A 31 -17.76 8.02 4.85
N HIS A 32 -18.30 8.62 3.79
CA HIS A 32 -19.64 9.18 3.79
C HIS A 32 -20.70 8.11 4.13
N SER A 33 -20.64 6.95 3.46
CA SER A 33 -21.56 5.85 3.72
C SER A 33 -21.45 5.28 5.14
N ALA A 34 -20.24 5.20 5.70
CA ALA A 34 -20.04 4.70 7.06
C ALA A 34 -20.61 5.66 8.12
N GLU A 35 -20.41 6.97 7.94
CA GLU A 35 -20.94 8.01 8.85
C GLU A 35 -22.47 8.16 8.73
N GLU A 36 -23.05 7.93 7.55
CA GLU A 36 -24.50 7.91 7.34
C GLU A 36 -25.15 6.68 7.99
N ALA A 37 -24.51 5.51 7.91
CA ALA A 37 -25.06 4.26 8.41
C ALA A 37 -25.23 4.24 9.94
N SER A 38 -24.36 4.93 10.69
CA SER A 38 -24.49 5.03 12.15
C SER A 38 -23.72 6.23 12.73
N GLY A 39 -24.40 6.97 13.60
CA GLY A 39 -23.79 8.03 14.40
C GLY A 39 -22.77 7.54 15.43
N GLU A 40 -22.66 6.22 15.67
CA GLU A 40 -21.73 5.60 16.62
C GLU A 40 -20.37 5.23 16.00
N VAL A 41 -20.17 5.49 14.70
CA VAL A 41 -18.96 5.10 13.96
C VAL A 41 -18.07 6.31 13.68
N SER A 42 -16.76 6.19 13.90
CA SER A 42 -15.76 7.14 13.42
C SER A 42 -14.90 6.53 12.32
N VAL A 43 -14.57 7.36 11.33
CA VAL A 43 -13.72 6.98 10.19
C VAL A 43 -12.41 7.75 10.25
N HIS A 44 -11.30 7.05 10.21
CA HIS A 44 -9.94 7.59 10.28
C HIS A 44 -9.16 7.30 9.00
N GLY A 45 -8.39 8.28 8.52
CA GLY A 45 -7.70 8.21 7.23
C GLY A 45 -8.52 8.77 6.05
N PRO A 46 -8.23 8.42 4.79
CA PRO A 46 -7.12 7.54 4.41
C PRO A 46 -5.77 8.19 4.73
N ILE A 47 -4.80 7.39 5.12
CA ILE A 47 -3.38 7.77 5.12
C ILE A 47 -2.64 6.90 4.10
N THR A 48 -1.48 7.35 3.62
CA THR A 48 -0.67 6.55 2.68
C THR A 48 -0.17 5.26 3.35
N GLN A 49 0.07 4.22 2.55
CA GLN A 49 0.67 2.97 3.04
C GLN A 49 2.04 3.24 3.70
N SER A 50 2.84 4.14 3.14
CA SER A 50 4.10 4.56 3.75
C SER A 50 3.92 5.13 5.14
N GLN A 51 2.96 6.04 5.34
CA GLN A 51 2.65 6.60 6.67
C GLN A 51 2.15 5.52 7.63
N PHE A 52 1.22 4.70 7.18
CA PHE A 52 0.64 3.63 7.99
C PHE A 52 1.71 2.65 8.50
N LEU A 53 2.53 2.10 7.60
CA LEU A 53 3.58 1.15 7.95
C LEU A 53 4.71 1.82 8.74
N GLY A 54 5.06 3.06 8.38
CA GLY A 54 6.03 3.88 9.10
C GLY A 54 5.67 4.04 10.57
N SER A 55 4.42 4.46 10.84
CA SER A 55 3.91 4.65 12.19
C SER A 55 3.72 3.34 12.98
N LEU A 56 3.59 2.20 12.30
CA LEU A 56 3.63 0.87 12.94
C LEU A 56 5.06 0.36 13.21
N GLY A 57 6.09 1.12 12.83
CA GLY A 57 7.48 0.81 13.13
C GLY A 57 8.17 -0.12 12.12
N ILE A 58 7.74 -0.13 10.85
CA ILE A 58 8.38 -0.94 9.80
C ILE A 58 9.89 -0.65 9.68
N ASN A 59 10.32 0.59 9.90
CA ASN A 59 11.74 0.98 9.85
C ASN A 59 12.56 0.24 10.92
N PHE A 60 12.09 0.23 12.16
CA PHE A 60 12.75 -0.52 13.23
C PHE A 60 12.79 -2.03 12.94
N ARG A 61 11.72 -2.55 12.32
CA ARG A 61 11.63 -3.96 11.98
C ARG A 61 12.62 -4.35 10.88
N VAL A 62 12.76 -3.54 9.84
CA VAL A 62 13.72 -3.83 8.76
C VAL A 62 15.15 -3.72 9.27
N ASP A 63 15.47 -2.72 10.10
CA ASP A 63 16.80 -2.58 10.70
C ASP A 63 17.18 -3.80 11.54
N ALA A 64 16.26 -4.29 12.38
CA ALA A 64 16.48 -5.48 13.20
C ALA A 64 16.66 -6.76 12.37
N LEU A 65 15.95 -6.88 11.25
CA LEU A 65 16.08 -8.02 10.33
C LEU A 65 17.43 -7.99 9.60
N LEU A 66 17.88 -6.81 9.17
CA LEU A 66 19.14 -6.62 8.46
C LEU A 66 20.38 -6.98 9.31
N GLN A 67 20.27 -6.96 10.63
CA GLN A 67 21.37 -7.35 11.52
C GLN A 67 21.69 -8.84 11.51
N ASN A 68 20.75 -9.70 11.09
CA ASN A 68 20.87 -11.16 11.21
C ASN A 68 20.71 -11.90 9.88
N CYS A 69 20.75 -11.18 8.76
CA CYS A 69 20.51 -11.75 7.44
C CYS A 69 21.80 -12.00 6.66
N THR A 70 21.74 -12.91 5.68
CA THR A 70 22.76 -12.99 4.63
C THR A 70 22.65 -11.79 3.69
N GLU A 71 23.66 -11.57 2.84
CA GLU A 71 23.60 -10.46 1.85
C GLU A 71 22.41 -10.62 0.89
N GLU A 72 22.17 -11.84 0.39
CA GLU A 72 21.01 -12.15 -0.47
C GLU A 72 19.68 -11.80 0.22
N GLN A 73 19.55 -12.12 1.51
CA GLN A 73 18.37 -11.77 2.28
C GLN A 73 18.26 -10.25 2.51
N ALA A 74 19.39 -9.56 2.69
CA ALA A 74 19.42 -8.11 2.85
C ALA A 74 18.89 -7.41 1.60
N GLU A 75 19.29 -7.86 0.41
CA GLU A 75 18.81 -7.34 -0.87
C GLU A 75 17.29 -7.54 -1.05
N VAL A 76 16.80 -8.74 -0.73
CA VAL A 76 15.36 -9.04 -0.76
C VAL A 76 14.59 -8.16 0.23
N LEU A 77 15.11 -7.96 1.44
CA LEU A 77 14.49 -7.11 2.46
C LEU A 77 14.46 -5.64 2.04
N ARG A 78 15.57 -5.09 1.53
CA ARG A 78 15.64 -3.70 1.04
C ARG A 78 14.66 -3.47 -0.12
N THR A 79 14.63 -4.41 -1.06
CA THR A 79 13.71 -4.36 -2.21
C THR A 79 12.25 -4.45 -1.77
N GLY A 80 11.91 -5.39 -0.87
CA GLY A 80 10.56 -5.54 -0.34
C GLY A 80 10.12 -4.32 0.48
N TYR A 81 11.00 -3.78 1.31
CA TYR A 81 10.78 -2.54 2.04
C TYR A 81 10.47 -1.38 1.09
N TRP A 82 11.30 -1.16 0.06
CA TRP A 82 11.08 -0.08 -0.90
C TRP A 82 9.76 -0.24 -1.65
N ARG A 83 9.41 -1.45 -2.07
CA ARG A 83 8.10 -1.71 -2.69
C ARG A 83 6.93 -1.32 -1.78
N LEU A 84 7.08 -1.48 -0.46
CA LEU A 84 6.04 -1.15 0.51
C LEU A 84 5.94 0.33 0.85
N VAL A 85 7.06 1.04 1.05
CA VAL A 85 7.03 2.41 1.58
C VAL A 85 7.59 3.46 0.64
N GLY A 86 8.40 3.05 -0.34
CA GLY A 86 8.98 3.95 -1.33
C GLY A 86 7.93 4.53 -2.29
N ASP A 87 8.34 5.58 -3.00
CA ASP A 87 7.58 6.16 -4.09
C ASP A 87 8.44 6.17 -5.36
N GLY A 88 7.86 5.73 -6.48
CA GLY A 88 8.58 5.60 -7.74
C GLY A 88 9.60 4.47 -7.78
N GLU A 89 10.54 4.57 -8.71
CA GLU A 89 11.61 3.59 -8.95
C GLU A 89 12.58 3.50 -7.76
N ALA A 90 13.11 2.31 -7.49
CA ALA A 90 14.08 2.10 -6.42
C ALA A 90 15.43 2.78 -6.74
N PRO A 91 15.88 3.76 -5.94
CA PRO A 91 17.09 4.55 -6.24
C PRO A 91 18.39 3.75 -6.06
N PHE A 92 18.31 2.55 -5.49
CA PHE A 92 19.43 1.65 -5.23
C PHE A 92 19.48 0.45 -6.19
N TRP A 93 18.62 0.41 -7.21
CA TRP A 93 18.60 -0.68 -8.18
C TRP A 93 19.74 -0.53 -9.21
N GLU A 94 20.53 -1.59 -9.36
CA GLU A 94 21.66 -1.63 -10.31
C GLU A 94 21.45 -2.62 -11.47
N GLY A 95 20.29 -3.28 -11.51
CA GLY A 95 19.92 -4.23 -12.57
C GLY A 95 19.30 -3.54 -13.80
N PRO A 96 18.78 -4.32 -14.77
CA PRO A 96 18.10 -3.77 -15.95
C PRO A 96 16.86 -2.93 -15.58
N ASP A 97 16.59 -1.88 -16.36
CA ASP A 97 15.45 -0.98 -16.15
C ASP A 97 14.10 -1.71 -16.08
N GLU A 98 13.92 -2.78 -16.87
CA GLU A 98 12.70 -3.57 -16.91
C GLU A 98 12.38 -4.31 -15.59
N GLY A 99 13.39 -4.46 -14.72
CA GLY A 99 13.28 -5.14 -13.43
C GLY A 99 13.19 -4.20 -12.23
N VAL A 100 13.21 -2.88 -12.44
CA VAL A 100 13.27 -1.91 -11.34
C VAL A 100 12.07 -2.05 -10.40
N PRO A 101 12.30 -2.25 -9.09
CA PRO A 101 11.22 -2.30 -8.13
C PRO A 101 10.52 -0.93 -8.03
N ILE A 102 9.19 -0.93 -8.15
CA ILE A 102 8.38 0.27 -8.00
C ILE A 102 7.77 0.33 -6.60
N GLY A 103 7.99 1.46 -5.94
CA GLY A 103 7.40 1.83 -4.66
C GLY A 103 5.89 2.05 -4.75
N MET A 104 5.16 1.51 -3.77
CA MET A 104 3.71 1.59 -3.67
C MET A 104 3.24 2.45 -2.49
N GLY A 105 4.17 3.09 -1.78
CA GLY A 105 3.92 3.75 -0.50
C GLY A 105 2.85 4.84 -0.57
N THR A 106 2.78 5.57 -1.68
CA THR A 106 1.81 6.65 -1.94
C THR A 106 0.55 6.18 -2.68
N ARG A 107 0.67 5.08 -3.44
CA ARG A 107 -0.41 4.52 -4.29
C ARG A 107 -1.45 3.79 -3.47
N TYR A 108 -1.01 3.08 -2.43
CA TYR A 108 -1.87 2.38 -1.51
C TYR A 108 -2.17 3.25 -0.30
N GLN A 109 -3.37 3.08 0.23
CA GLN A 109 -3.89 3.86 1.35
C GLN A 109 -4.56 2.94 2.37
N ALA A 110 -4.54 3.35 3.64
CA ALA A 110 -5.19 2.67 4.74
C ALA A 110 -6.26 3.57 5.35
N MET A 111 -7.41 2.99 5.71
CA MET A 111 -8.53 3.64 6.41
C MET A 111 -9.03 2.71 7.51
N ALA A 112 -9.48 3.27 8.62
CA ALA A 112 -10.11 2.52 9.70
C ALA A 112 -11.51 3.05 9.99
N ILE A 113 -12.45 2.13 10.19
CA ILE A 113 -13.83 2.41 10.59
C ILE A 113 -14.01 1.73 11.94
N VAL A 114 -14.27 2.50 12.99
CA VAL A 114 -14.31 1.98 14.38
C VAL A 114 -15.52 2.54 15.12
N ASN A 115 -15.89 1.89 16.22
CA ASN A 115 -16.85 2.47 17.16
C ASN A 115 -16.21 3.68 17.85
N LYS A 116 -16.93 4.81 17.91
CA LYS A 116 -16.47 6.08 18.51
C LYS A 116 -16.01 5.93 19.96
N ASN A 117 -16.55 4.95 20.69
CA ASN A 117 -16.23 4.71 22.09
C ASN A 117 -14.83 4.07 22.30
N HIS A 118 -14.17 3.60 21.23
CA HIS A 118 -12.84 2.98 21.31
C HIS A 118 -11.68 3.95 21.07
N GLY A 119 -11.96 5.25 20.88
CA GLY A 119 -10.94 6.26 20.62
C GLY A 119 -10.29 6.14 19.24
N VAL A 120 -9.17 6.83 19.04
CA VAL A 120 -8.47 6.87 17.74
C VAL A 120 -7.61 5.60 17.57
N PRO A 121 -7.85 4.79 16.52
CA PRO A 121 -7.08 3.57 16.29
C PRO A 121 -5.63 3.90 15.93
N VAL A 122 -4.68 3.15 16.47
CA VAL A 122 -3.29 3.20 16.00
C VAL A 122 -3.23 2.62 14.59
N PRO A 123 -2.50 3.24 13.64
CA PRO A 123 -1.63 4.41 13.76
C PRO A 123 -2.24 5.71 13.22
N PHE A 124 -3.56 5.89 13.31
CA PHE A 124 -4.30 7.03 12.73
C PHE A 124 -4.43 8.26 13.66
N GLN A 125 -3.53 8.37 14.64
CA GLN A 125 -3.46 9.50 15.56
C GLN A 125 -2.75 10.71 14.93
#